data_AF-A0A535L660-F1
#
_entry.id   AF-A0A535L660-F1
#
_cell.length_a   1.000
_cell.length_b   1.000
_cell.length_c   1.000
_cell.angle_alpha   90.00
_cell.angle_beta   90.00
_cell.angle_gamma   90.00
#
_symmetry.space_group_name_H-M   'P 1'
#
loop_
_entity.id
_entity.type
_entity.pdbx_description
1 polymer ?
#
loop_
_entity_poly.entity_id
_entity_poly.type
_entity_poly.pdbx_seq_one_letter_code
_entity_poly.pdbx_strand_id
1 'polypeptide(L)'
;MVHLWRSKAKDETETSKSAPGVGAIGDIAVIVEGNKLDNELVRLACLMAKKAKRKVHLVYIIEVPRTLPLKAVLTKESEHADKLLTDALTIADDAGCEAVAEVVQARDAGPAIVDEARDHACALILLGLVRDPHKIHNDLGKTIPYVLTNAPCRVWVVEDPCKDVRDIKDAKDAKEAKEVTSQKS
;
A
#
# COMPACT_ATOMS: atom_id res chain seq x y z
N MET A 1 39.71 -10.59 48.96
CA MET A 1 38.96 -9.38 49.35
C MET A 1 39.53 -8.25 48.48
N VAL A 2 38.92 -7.75 47.41
CA VAL A 2 37.57 -7.77 46.85
C VAL A 2 37.73 -7.82 45.32
N HIS A 3 37.00 -8.70 44.63
CA HIS A 3 36.95 -8.70 43.17
C HIS A 3 36.05 -7.55 42.71
N LEU A 4 36.68 -6.53 42.12
CA LEU A 4 36.02 -5.36 41.55
C LEU A 4 35.52 -5.71 40.15
N TRP A 5 34.23 -6.03 40.06
CA TRP A 5 33.49 -6.18 38.82
C TRP A 5 33.38 -4.80 38.15
N ARG A 6 33.87 -4.68 36.90
CA ARG A 6 33.57 -3.52 36.06
C ARG A 6 33.23 -4.00 34.65
N SER A 7 31.93 -4.08 34.40
CA SER A 7 31.31 -4.33 33.10
C SER A 7 31.76 -3.29 32.08
N LYS A 8 32.34 -3.73 30.97
CA LYS A 8 32.44 -2.92 29.75
C LYS A 8 31.03 -2.80 29.15
N ALA A 9 30.40 -1.66 29.35
CA ALA A 9 29.34 -1.21 28.46
C ALA A 9 30.01 -0.74 27.16
N LYS A 10 29.65 -1.38 26.05
CA LYS A 10 30.07 -1.01 24.71
C LYS A 10 29.09 0.07 24.24
N ASP A 11 29.54 1.33 24.26
CA ASP A 11 28.88 2.41 23.53
C ASP A 11 28.88 2.07 22.04
N GLU A 12 27.71 1.79 21.49
CA GLU A 12 27.49 1.79 20.05
C GLU A 12 26.64 3.01 19.70
N THR A 13 27.34 4.11 19.46
CA THR A 13 26.81 5.35 18.88
C THR A 13 26.34 5.11 17.44
N GLU A 14 25.03 5.24 17.26
CA GLU A 14 24.34 5.96 16.18
C GLU A 14 25.03 6.12 14.82
N THR A 15 24.47 5.49 13.78
CA THR A 15 24.45 6.07 12.44
C THR A 15 23.03 6.21 11.93
N SER A 16 22.45 7.32 12.36
CA SER A 16 21.21 7.92 11.92
C SER A 16 21.29 8.29 10.44
N LYS A 17 20.43 7.72 9.60
CA LYS A 17 20.06 8.26 8.27
C LYS A 17 18.55 8.42 8.21
N SER A 18 18.08 9.47 8.87
CA SER A 18 16.81 10.17 8.66
C SER A 18 16.58 10.50 7.17
N ALA A 19 15.38 10.59 6.60
CA ALA A 19 13.99 10.50 7.02
C ALA A 19 13.20 9.85 5.82
N PRO A 20 11.87 9.62 5.90
CA PRO A 20 10.88 10.60 6.31
C PRO A 20 10.12 10.13 7.55
N GLY A 21 10.56 10.61 8.72
CA GLY A 21 9.95 10.38 10.02
C GLY A 21 10.94 9.80 11.02
N VAL A 22 11.61 10.69 11.74
CA VAL A 22 12.64 10.40 12.77
C VAL A 22 12.17 9.30 13.72
N GLY A 23 12.87 8.17 13.75
CA GLY A 23 12.80 7.16 14.82
C GLY A 23 11.72 6.06 14.72
N ALA A 24 10.80 6.10 13.76
CA ALA A 24 9.76 5.07 13.68
C ALA A 24 10.31 3.74 13.12
N ILE A 25 10.56 2.77 14.00
CA ILE A 25 10.84 1.36 13.66
C ILE A 25 9.48 0.71 13.35
N GLY A 26 9.40 -0.05 12.26
CA GLY A 26 8.16 -0.69 11.84
C GLY A 26 8.09 -0.89 10.33
N ASP A 27 7.24 -1.80 9.90
CA ASP A 27 7.09 -2.17 8.48
C ASP A 27 6.35 -1.09 7.68
N ILE A 28 6.17 -1.31 6.38
CA ILE A 28 5.47 -0.39 5.49
C ILE A 28 4.23 -1.10 4.95
N ALA A 29 3.05 -0.54 5.18
CA ALA A 29 1.80 -0.99 4.57
C ALA A 29 1.57 -0.25 3.25
N VAL A 30 1.17 -0.98 2.22
CA VAL A 30 0.69 -0.44 0.93
C VAL A 30 -0.73 -0.94 0.74
N ILE A 31 -1.68 -0.02 0.60
CA ILE A 31 -3.06 -0.36 0.31
C ILE A 31 -3.23 -0.47 -1.20
N VAL A 32 -3.60 -1.66 -1.65
CA VAL A 32 -3.81 -1.99 -3.06
C VAL A 32 -5.30 -1.85 -3.36
N GLU A 33 -5.67 -1.14 -4.43
CA GLU A 33 -7.06 -0.92 -4.82
C GLU A 33 -7.39 -1.47 -6.23
N GLY A 34 -6.40 -1.96 -6.96
CA GLY A 34 -6.51 -2.44 -8.34
C GLY A 34 -6.35 -1.35 -9.39
N ASN A 35 -5.72 -0.24 -9.03
CA ASN A 35 -5.48 0.88 -9.94
C ASN A 35 -4.02 0.86 -10.47
N LYS A 36 -3.70 1.70 -11.45
CA LYS A 36 -2.34 1.72 -12.03
C LYS A 36 -1.28 2.26 -11.09
N LEU A 37 -1.67 3.10 -10.13
CA LEU A 37 -0.79 3.76 -9.18
C LEU A 37 -0.25 2.76 -8.15
N ASP A 38 -0.96 1.67 -7.88
CA ASP A 38 -0.53 0.59 -6.97
C ASP A 38 0.86 0.07 -7.32
N ASN A 39 1.16 -0.13 -8.60
CA ASN A 39 2.48 -0.60 -9.05
C ASN A 39 3.62 0.35 -8.64
N GLU A 40 3.36 1.65 -8.71
CA GLU A 40 4.34 2.69 -8.33
C GLU A 40 4.46 2.79 -6.82
N LEU A 41 3.35 2.66 -6.09
CA LEU A 41 3.33 2.60 -4.63
C LEU A 41 4.13 1.41 -4.10
N VAL A 42 3.95 0.22 -4.68
CA VAL A 42 4.71 -0.99 -4.31
C VAL A 42 6.20 -0.76 -4.53
N ARG A 43 6.60 -0.20 -5.68
CA ARG A 43 8.01 0.10 -5.96
C ARG A 43 8.59 1.13 -4.99
N LEU A 44 7.82 2.16 -4.66
CA LEU A 44 8.22 3.17 -3.68
C LEU A 44 8.39 2.56 -2.28
N ALA A 45 7.44 1.74 -1.85
CA ALA A 45 7.51 1.01 -0.59
C ALA A 45 8.77 0.13 -0.53
N CYS A 46 9.03 -0.64 -1.60
CA CYS A 46 10.20 -1.50 -1.71
C CYS A 46 11.51 -0.71 -1.59
N LEU A 47 11.60 0.45 -2.25
CA LEU A 47 12.78 1.33 -2.18
C LEU A 47 13.03 1.81 -0.75
N MET A 48 11.97 2.17 -0.02
CA MET A 48 12.06 2.62 1.37
C MET A 48 12.39 1.46 2.32
N ALA A 49 11.73 0.32 2.13
CA ALA A 49 11.87 -0.87 2.96
C ALA A 49 13.28 -1.46 2.86
N LYS A 50 13.86 -1.55 1.66
CA LYS A 50 15.25 -2.03 1.44
C LYS A 50 16.28 -1.25 2.25
N LYS A 51 16.20 0.08 2.21
CA LYS A 51 17.15 0.95 2.93
C LYS A 51 17.09 0.72 4.44
N ALA A 52 15.92 0.35 4.96
CA ALA A 52 15.66 0.20 6.37
C ALA A 52 15.52 -1.26 6.86
N LYS A 53 15.73 -2.26 5.97
CA LYS A 53 15.54 -3.70 6.22
C LYS A 53 14.18 -4.03 6.84
N ARG A 54 13.11 -3.49 6.25
CA ARG A 54 11.72 -3.68 6.68
C ARG A 54 10.97 -4.59 5.72
N LYS A 55 9.86 -5.16 6.19
CA LYS A 55 8.92 -5.87 5.31
C LYS A 55 7.92 -4.88 4.72
N VAL A 56 7.36 -5.27 3.58
CA VAL A 56 6.25 -4.56 2.94
C VAL A 56 4.98 -5.40 3.08
N HIS A 57 3.95 -4.85 3.68
CA HIS A 57 2.62 -5.46 3.79
C HIS A 57 1.73 -4.92 2.68
N LEU A 58 1.36 -5.78 1.75
CA LEU A 58 0.46 -5.49 0.64
C LEU A 58 -0.95 -5.86 1.07
N VAL A 59 -1.80 -4.87 1.32
CA VAL A 59 -3.11 -5.09 1.94
C VAL A 59 -4.20 -4.74 0.94
N TYR A 60 -5.13 -5.67 0.72
CA TYR A 60 -6.36 -5.44 -0.02
C TYR A 60 -7.57 -5.61 0.89
N ILE A 61 -8.51 -4.66 0.85
CA ILE A 61 -9.69 -4.69 1.72
C ILE A 61 -10.95 -4.99 0.92
N ILE A 62 -11.64 -6.05 1.31
CA ILE A 62 -12.97 -6.39 0.82
C ILE A 62 -14.00 -5.78 1.78
N GLU A 63 -14.70 -4.72 1.34
CA GLU A 63 -15.82 -4.17 2.09
C GLU A 63 -17.05 -5.10 1.99
N VAL A 64 -17.46 -5.71 3.11
CA VAL A 64 -18.58 -6.63 3.20
C VAL A 64 -19.89 -5.86 3.48
N PRO A 65 -20.89 -5.91 2.59
CA PRO A 65 -22.17 -5.24 2.79
C PRO A 65 -22.87 -5.69 4.08
N ARG A 66 -23.49 -4.76 4.82
CA ARG A 66 -24.19 -5.05 6.09
C ARG A 66 -25.33 -6.05 5.96
N THR A 67 -25.85 -6.26 4.76
CA THR A 67 -26.85 -7.28 4.42
C THR A 67 -26.29 -8.71 4.46
N LEU A 68 -24.97 -8.87 4.43
CA LEU A 68 -24.27 -10.16 4.51
C LEU A 68 -23.55 -10.32 5.87
N PRO A 69 -23.39 -11.56 6.36
CA PRO A 69 -22.49 -11.86 7.47
C PRO A 69 -21.07 -11.38 7.16
N LEU A 70 -20.33 -10.91 8.17
CA LEU A 70 -18.96 -10.40 7.98
C LEU A 70 -18.02 -11.49 7.42
N LYS A 71 -18.24 -12.75 7.79
CA LYS A 71 -17.49 -13.92 7.30
C LYS A 71 -18.19 -14.62 6.13
N ALA A 72 -18.93 -13.87 5.31
CA ALA A 72 -19.54 -14.42 4.11
C ALA A 72 -18.46 -14.86 3.12
N VAL A 73 -18.69 -15.98 2.45
CA VAL A 73 -17.80 -16.44 1.37
C VAL A 73 -18.06 -15.55 0.15
N LEU A 74 -17.14 -14.64 -0.12
CA LEU A 74 -17.16 -13.71 -1.25
C LEU A 74 -16.16 -14.17 -2.31
N THR A 75 -16.50 -15.24 -3.03
CA THR A 75 -15.55 -15.93 -3.93
C THR A 75 -15.00 -15.03 -5.02
N LYS A 76 -15.85 -14.22 -5.66
CA LYS A 76 -15.42 -13.35 -6.78
C LYS A 76 -14.49 -12.24 -6.29
N GLU A 77 -14.82 -11.63 -5.17
CA GLU A 77 -14.07 -10.56 -4.53
C GLU A 77 -12.73 -11.11 -4.02
N SER A 78 -12.72 -12.31 -3.45
CA SER A 78 -11.49 -12.98 -2.98
C SER A 78 -10.58 -13.34 -4.16
N GLU A 79 -11.12 -13.96 -5.22
CA GLU A 79 -10.35 -14.25 -6.44
C GLU A 79 -9.80 -12.98 -7.10
N HIS A 80 -10.52 -11.87 -7.02
CA HIS A 80 -10.06 -10.59 -7.53
C HIS A 80 -8.92 -10.03 -6.67
N ALA A 81 -9.07 -10.05 -5.34
CA ALA A 81 -8.05 -9.64 -4.40
C ALA A 81 -6.76 -10.44 -4.58
N ASP A 82 -6.86 -11.77 -4.69
CA ASP A 82 -5.73 -12.67 -4.88
C ASP A 82 -4.95 -12.34 -6.16
N LYS A 83 -5.65 -12.03 -7.26
CA LYS A 83 -5.00 -11.61 -8.52
C LYS A 83 -4.22 -10.31 -8.34
N LEU A 84 -4.85 -9.28 -7.77
CA LEU A 84 -4.21 -7.98 -7.55
C LEU A 84 -2.98 -8.10 -6.65
N LEU A 85 -3.10 -8.86 -5.56
CA LEU A 85 -2.00 -9.07 -4.62
C LEU A 85 -0.88 -9.93 -5.20
N THR A 86 -1.20 -10.92 -6.04
CA THR A 86 -0.19 -11.73 -6.75
C THR A 86 0.63 -10.87 -7.71
N ASP A 87 -0.03 -9.97 -8.45
CA ASP A 87 0.65 -9.02 -9.33
C ASP A 87 1.56 -8.07 -8.52
N ALA A 88 1.05 -7.55 -7.40
CA ALA A 88 1.81 -6.68 -6.50
C ALA A 88 3.03 -7.39 -5.86
N LEU A 89 2.88 -8.65 -5.45
CA LEU A 89 3.98 -9.49 -4.95
C LEU A 89 5.06 -9.70 -6.02
N THR A 90 4.65 -9.93 -7.27
CA THR A 90 5.59 -10.08 -8.40
C THR A 90 6.42 -8.80 -8.57
N ILE A 91 5.79 -7.63 -8.49
CA ILE A 91 6.48 -6.34 -8.57
C ILE A 91 7.44 -6.14 -7.39
N ALA A 92 7.05 -6.58 -6.18
CA ALA A 92 7.90 -6.49 -5.00
C ALA A 92 9.13 -7.42 -5.09
N ASP A 93 8.95 -8.62 -5.63
CA ASP A 93 10.03 -9.60 -5.86
C ASP A 93 11.01 -9.12 -6.94
N ASP A 94 10.50 -8.60 -8.05
CA ASP A 94 11.31 -7.92 -9.09
C ASP A 94 12.09 -6.74 -8.50
N ALA A 95 11.45 -6.00 -7.58
CA ALA A 95 12.06 -4.93 -6.84
C ALA A 95 12.96 -5.42 -5.69
N GLY A 96 13.13 -6.74 -5.48
CA GLY A 96 14.00 -7.40 -4.50
C GLY A 96 13.66 -7.12 -3.04
N CYS A 97 12.38 -6.94 -2.71
CA CYS A 97 11.91 -6.64 -1.36
C CYS A 97 11.18 -7.83 -0.74
N GLU A 98 11.33 -8.04 0.57
CA GLU A 98 10.51 -9.00 1.30
C GLU A 98 9.11 -8.40 1.49
N ALA A 99 8.11 -8.98 0.83
CA ALA A 99 6.72 -8.54 0.89
C ALA A 99 5.79 -9.69 1.28
N VAL A 100 4.73 -9.36 2.01
CA VAL A 100 3.65 -10.28 2.39
C VAL A 100 2.34 -9.67 1.90
N ALA A 101 1.42 -10.51 1.43
CA ALA A 101 0.12 -10.09 0.94
C ALA A 101 -1.00 -10.54 1.88
N GLU A 102 -1.96 -9.65 2.12
CA GLU A 102 -3.06 -9.88 3.05
C GLU A 102 -4.38 -9.38 2.49
N VAL A 103 -5.39 -10.25 2.54
CA VAL A 103 -6.78 -9.92 2.20
C VAL A 103 -7.57 -9.74 3.48
N VAL A 104 -8.10 -8.53 3.68
CA VAL A 104 -8.84 -8.16 4.90
C VAL A 104 -10.32 -7.97 4.56
N GLN A 105 -11.20 -8.75 5.19
CA GLN A 105 -12.65 -8.55 5.07
C GLN A 105 -13.15 -7.65 6.19
N ALA A 106 -13.74 -6.50 5.84
CA ALA A 106 -14.17 -5.50 6.81
C ALA A 106 -15.48 -4.82 6.42
N ARG A 107 -16.11 -4.09 7.35
CA ARG A 107 -17.29 -3.26 7.02
C ARG A 107 -16.93 -1.96 6.34
N ASP A 108 -15.78 -1.41 6.70
CA ASP A 108 -15.31 -0.12 6.24
C ASP A 108 -13.78 -0.22 6.11
N ALA A 109 -13.23 0.26 4.99
CA ALA A 109 -11.81 0.16 4.70
C ALA A 109 -10.96 1.02 5.65
N GLY A 110 -11.40 2.23 5.99
CA GLY A 110 -10.66 3.14 6.87
C GLY A 110 -10.24 2.51 8.20
N PRO A 111 -11.19 2.00 9.01
CA PRO A 111 -10.87 1.26 10.24
C PRO A 111 -9.96 0.06 10.01
N ALA A 112 -10.23 -0.74 8.97
CA ALA A 112 -9.45 -1.94 8.67
C ALA A 112 -7.98 -1.62 8.37
N ILE A 113 -7.70 -0.57 7.61
CA ILE A 113 -6.33 -0.11 7.33
C ILE A 113 -5.60 0.27 8.64
N VAL A 114 -6.30 0.97 9.52
CA VAL A 114 -5.74 1.45 10.79
C VAL A 114 -5.44 0.30 11.74
N ASP A 115 -6.32 -0.70 11.78
CA ASP A 115 -6.14 -1.91 12.58
C ASP A 115 -4.97 -2.75 12.04
N GLU A 116 -4.90 -2.97 10.72
CA GLU A 116 -3.81 -3.72 10.09
C GLU A 116 -2.44 -3.05 10.30
N ALA A 117 -2.40 -1.72 10.18
CA ALA A 117 -1.19 -0.96 10.45
C ALA A 117 -0.75 -1.06 11.93
N ARG A 118 -1.67 -1.27 12.86
CA ARG A 118 -1.37 -1.47 14.28
C ARG A 118 -0.88 -2.89 14.54
N ASP A 119 -1.54 -3.88 13.97
CA ASP A 119 -1.25 -5.30 14.17
C ASP A 119 0.15 -5.67 13.65
N HIS A 120 0.57 -5.07 12.54
CA HIS A 120 1.92 -5.23 11.99
C HIS A 120 2.94 -4.20 12.46
N ALA A 121 2.57 -3.33 13.41
CA ALA A 121 3.41 -2.24 13.88
C ALA A 121 4.04 -1.42 12.73
N CYS A 122 3.23 -1.10 11.71
CA CYS A 122 3.67 -0.34 10.54
C CYS A 122 4.14 1.05 10.95
N ALA A 123 5.27 1.50 10.40
CA ALA A 123 5.79 2.85 10.57
C ALA A 123 5.28 3.82 9.48
N LEU A 124 4.78 3.28 8.36
CA LEU A 124 4.27 4.04 7.23
C LEU A 124 3.10 3.29 6.57
N ILE A 125 2.05 4.02 6.22
CA ILE A 125 0.96 3.59 5.34
C ILE A 125 1.06 4.37 4.04
N LEU A 126 1.05 3.67 2.91
CA LEU A 126 0.98 4.23 1.56
C LEU A 126 -0.41 4.01 0.97
N LEU A 127 -1.05 5.11 0.59
CA LEU A 127 -2.36 5.15 -0.04
C LEU A 127 -2.26 5.76 -1.42
N GLY A 128 -2.92 5.14 -2.40
CA GLY A 128 -3.14 5.73 -3.70
C GLY A 128 -4.40 6.59 -3.71
N LEU A 129 -4.36 7.67 -4.48
CA LEU A 129 -5.53 8.47 -4.81
C LEU A 129 -5.55 8.69 -6.31
N VAL A 130 -6.60 8.18 -6.96
CA VAL A 130 -6.82 8.39 -8.40
C VAL A 130 -7.95 9.39 -8.56
N ARG A 131 -7.66 10.53 -9.19
CA ARG A 131 -8.67 11.54 -9.50
C ARG A 131 -9.67 11.02 -10.50
N ASP A 132 -10.95 11.26 -10.22
CA ASP A 132 -12.01 11.14 -11.22
C ASP A 132 -12.04 12.41 -12.08
N PRO A 133 -11.68 12.35 -13.37
CA PRO A 133 -11.66 13.52 -14.24
C PRO A 133 -13.05 14.13 -14.47
N HIS A 134 -14.13 13.39 -14.17
CA HIS A 134 -15.49 13.87 -14.33
C HIS A 134 -16.03 14.59 -13.09
N LYS A 135 -15.31 14.56 -11.96
CA LYS A 135 -15.73 15.27 -10.75
C LYS A 135 -15.07 16.64 -10.67
N ILE A 136 -15.90 17.67 -10.48
CA ILE A 136 -15.46 19.06 -10.32
C ILE A 136 -14.65 19.25 -9.02
N HIS A 137 -14.99 18.47 -7.98
CA HIS A 137 -14.27 18.48 -6.71
C HIS A 137 -13.52 17.16 -6.54
N ASN A 138 -12.24 17.27 -6.19
CA ASN A 138 -11.45 16.13 -5.80
C ASN A 138 -11.84 15.74 -4.37
N ASP A 139 -12.60 14.65 -4.24
CA ASP A 139 -12.99 14.11 -2.95
C ASP A 139 -12.01 12.99 -2.57
N LEU A 140 -11.45 13.06 -1.37
CA LEU A 140 -10.59 12.03 -0.77
C LEU A 140 -11.39 10.77 -0.38
N GLY A 141 -12.71 10.81 -0.51
CA GLY A 141 -13.61 9.75 -0.11
C GLY A 141 -13.68 9.61 1.41
N LYS A 142 -14.27 8.50 1.89
CA LYS A 142 -14.37 8.22 3.34
C LYS A 142 -13.08 7.63 3.92
N THR A 143 -12.33 6.88 3.12
CA THR A 143 -11.22 6.05 3.59
C THR A 143 -10.00 6.89 3.95
N ILE A 144 -9.51 7.73 3.03
CA ILE A 144 -8.29 8.52 3.24
C ILE A 144 -8.42 9.46 4.45
N PRO A 145 -9.48 10.29 4.59
CA PRO A 145 -9.63 11.15 5.76
C PRO A 145 -9.68 10.37 7.08
N TYR A 146 -10.33 9.20 7.07
CA TYR A 146 -10.37 8.34 8.26
C TYR A 146 -8.97 7.85 8.64
N VAL A 147 -8.20 7.34 7.67
CA VAL A 147 -6.83 6.85 7.93
C VAL A 147 -5.92 8.00 8.39
N LEU A 148 -5.97 9.16 7.72
CA LEU A 148 -5.20 10.34 8.12
C LEU A 148 -5.50 10.81 9.55
N THR A 149 -6.74 10.62 10.01
CA THR A 149 -7.16 11.03 11.36
C THR A 149 -6.75 10.02 12.43
N ASN A 150 -6.76 8.72 12.12
CA ASN A 150 -6.70 7.66 13.13
C ASN A 150 -5.45 6.76 13.06
N ALA A 151 -4.63 6.88 12.00
CA ALA A 151 -3.47 6.00 11.82
C ALA A 151 -2.47 6.14 12.98
N PRO A 152 -1.90 5.02 13.46
CA PRO A 152 -0.90 5.03 14.53
C PRO A 152 0.48 5.50 14.05
N CYS A 153 0.64 5.71 12.74
CA CYS A 153 1.92 5.95 12.09
C CYS A 153 1.78 6.94 10.94
N ARG A 154 2.90 7.18 10.24
CA ARG A 154 2.91 8.14 9.13
C ARG A 154 2.03 7.63 8.00
N VAL A 155 1.28 8.53 7.38
CA VAL A 155 0.45 8.22 6.21
C VAL A 155 0.93 9.08 5.05
N TRP A 156 1.21 8.42 3.93
CA TRP A 156 1.56 9.05 2.67
C TRP A 156 0.47 8.74 1.65
N VAL A 157 -0.18 9.81 1.17
CA VAL A 157 -1.13 9.74 0.07
C VAL A 157 -0.39 10.17 -1.18
N VAL A 158 -0.31 9.27 -2.15
CA VAL A 158 0.26 9.56 -3.47
C VAL A 158 -0.91 9.72 -4.42
N GLU A 159 -0.86 10.78 -5.19
CA GLU A 159 -1.88 11.09 -6.19
C GLU A 159 -1.19 11.30 -7.53
N ASP A 160 -1.70 10.62 -8.55
CA ASP A 160 -1.27 10.87 -9.91
C ASP A 160 -1.88 12.17 -10.44
N PRO A 161 -1.12 12.98 -11.21
CA PRO A 161 -1.69 14.11 -11.90
C PRO A 161 -2.78 13.61 -12.85
N CYS A 162 -3.92 14.31 -12.88
CA CYS A 162 -4.98 14.02 -13.83
C CYS A 162 -4.39 14.02 -15.25
N LYS A 163 -4.44 12.88 -15.93
CA LYS A 163 -4.08 12.81 -17.35
C LYS A 163 -5.07 13.69 -18.09
N ASP A 164 -4.57 14.58 -18.93
CA ASP A 164 -5.40 15.52 -19.66
C ASP A 164 -6.40 14.72 -20.51
N VAL A 165 -7.62 15.22 -20.73
CA VAL A 165 -8.67 14.47 -21.49
C VAL A 165 -8.18 14.03 -22.88
N ARG A 166 -7.17 14.72 -23.41
CA ARG A 166 -6.45 14.38 -24.65
C ARG A 166 -5.70 13.05 -24.55
N ASP A 167 -4.98 12.83 -23.45
CA ASP A 167 -4.18 11.62 -23.22
C ASP A 167 -5.04 10.37 -23.04
N ILE A 168 -6.27 10.52 -22.54
CA ILE A 168 -7.23 9.42 -22.35
C ILE A 168 -7.78 8.92 -23.69
N LYS A 169 -8.05 9.84 -24.63
CA LYS A 169 -8.46 9.48 -26.01
C LYS A 169 -7.33 8.72 -26.70
N ASP A 170 -6.13 9.27 -26.67
CA ASP A 170 -4.97 8.67 -27.34
C ASP A 170 -4.64 7.28 -26.78
N ALA A 171 -4.80 7.07 -25.47
CA ALA A 171 -4.60 5.76 -24.84
C ALA A 171 -5.73 4.76 -25.15
N LYS A 172 -6.97 5.22 -25.32
CA LYS A 172 -8.11 4.36 -25.67
C LYS A 172 -8.02 3.92 -27.13
N ASP A 173 -7.69 4.85 -28.03
CA ASP A 173 -7.49 4.60 -29.45
C ASP A 173 -6.28 3.67 -29.67
N ALA A 174 -5.20 3.81 -28.89
CA ALA A 174 -4.06 2.91 -28.92
C ALA A 174 -4.36 1.50 -28.37
N LYS A 175 -5.30 1.36 -27.44
CA LYS A 175 -5.72 0.06 -26.88
C LYS A 175 -6.62 -0.69 -27.86
N GLU A 176 -7.56 0.02 -28.50
CA GLU A 176 -8.42 -0.52 -29.57
C GLU A 176 -7.60 -0.95 -30.79
N ALA A 177 -6.58 -0.17 -31.20
CA ALA A 177 -5.70 -0.54 -32.31
C ALA A 177 -4.87 -1.82 -32.05
N LYS A 178 -4.43 -2.05 -30.81
CA LYS A 178 -3.71 -3.27 -30.40
C LYS A 178 -4.63 -4.49 -30.35
N GLU A 179 -5.88 -4.31 -29.91
CA GLU A 179 -6.87 -5.39 -29.85
C GLU A 179 -7.31 -5.86 -31.25
N VAL A 180 -7.49 -4.92 -32.18
CA VAL A 180 -7.79 -5.23 -33.59
C VAL A 180 -6.61 -5.95 -34.29
N THR A 181 -5.37 -5.64 -33.91
CA THR A 181 -4.18 -6.28 -34.48
C THR A 181 -3.97 -7.70 -33.93
N SER A 182 -4.35 -7.95 -32.67
CA SER A 182 -4.27 -9.28 -32.04
C SER A 182 -5.37 -10.26 -32.50
N GLN A 183 -6.50 -9.76 -33.03
CA GLN A 183 -7.57 -10.60 -33.59
C GLN A 183 -7.37 -10.94 -35.08
N LYS A 184 -6.38 -10.33 -35.74
CA LYS A 184 -6.05 -10.54 -37.16
C LYS A 184 -4.81 -11.41 -37.40
N SER A 185 -4.20 -11.94 -36.33
CA SER A 185 -3.05 -12.85 -36.37
C SER A 185 -3.45 -14.27 -36.06
#